data_AF-A0A846C1D6-F1
#
_entry.id   AF-A0A846C1D6-F1
#
_cell.length_a   1.000
_cell.length_b   1.000
_cell.length_c   1.000
_cell.angle_alpha   90.00
_cell.angle_beta   90.00
_cell.angle_gamma   90.00
#
_symmetry.space_group_name_H-M   'P 1'
#
loop_
_entity.id
_entity.type
_entity.pdbx_description
1 polymer ?
#
loop_
_entity_poly.entity_id
_entity_poly.type
_entity_poly.pdbx_seq_one_letter_code
_entity_poly.pdbx_strand_id
1 'polypeptide(L)' 'PPHLKLSVLSASGETKLEVEARSDEQEQGKDKSLEGRFSPPPGTRFRVRVGFDDVSVTEDFIA' A
#
# COMPACT_ATOMS: atom_id res chain seq x y z
N PRO A 1 -9.61 -1.39 -8.35
CA PRO A 1 -10.11 -0.10 -8.88
C PRO A 1 -8.95 0.59 -9.58
N PRO A 2 -9.11 1.11 -10.81
CA PRO A 2 -8.07 1.94 -11.40
C PRO A 2 -7.72 3.08 -10.43
N HIS A 3 -6.44 3.47 -10.38
CA HIS A 3 -5.94 4.57 -9.55
C HIS A 3 -5.91 4.33 -8.03
N LEU A 4 -6.31 3.15 -7.54
CA LEU A 4 -6.08 2.78 -6.14
C LEU A 4 -4.62 2.36 -5.95
N LYS A 5 -3.86 3.12 -5.17
CA LYS A 5 -2.45 2.85 -4.85
C LYS A 5 -2.30 2.55 -3.37
N LEU A 6 -1.54 1.51 -3.05
CA LEU A 6 -1.06 1.26 -1.71
C LEU A 6 0.45 1.43 -1.67
N SER A 7 0.93 2.31 -0.81
CA SER A 7 2.35 2.49 -0.55
C SER A 7 2.65 2.15 0.91
N VAL A 8 3.73 1.43 1.16
CA VAL A 8 4.33 1.30 2.49
C VAL A 8 5.53 2.24 2.54
N LEU A 9 5.56 3.10 3.55
CA LEU A 9 6.64 4.04 3.79
C LEU A 9 7.38 3.66 5.07
N SER A 10 8.67 3.98 5.14
CA SER A 10 9.40 3.96 6.40
C SER A 10 8.87 5.02 7.37
N ALA A 11 9.30 4.95 8.63
CA ALA A 11 9.08 6.04 9.59
C ALA A 11 9.59 7.40 9.06
N SER A 12 10.69 7.43 8.29
CA SER A 12 11.21 8.65 7.66
C SER A 12 10.43 9.13 6.43
N GLY A 13 9.51 8.31 5.90
CA GLY A 13 8.64 8.67 4.78
C GLY A 13 9.15 8.23 3.42
N GLU A 14 10.22 7.45 3.40
CA GLU A 14 10.74 6.83 2.19
C GLU A 14 9.81 5.69 1.77
N THR A 15 9.38 5.69 0.50
CA THR A 15 8.58 4.59 -0.05
C THR A 15 9.39 3.30 -0.10
N LYS A 16 8.96 2.29 0.66
CA LYS A 16 9.54 0.94 0.69
C LYS A 16 8.84 -0.03 -0.24
N LEU A 17 7.54 0.13 -0.41
CA LEU A 17 6.73 -0.66 -1.34
C LEU A 17 5.67 0.23 -1.94
N GLU A 18 5.35 0.05 -3.22
CA GLU A 18 4.21 0.67 -3.86
C GLU A 18 3.56 -0.31 -4.83
N VAL A 19 2.25 -0.43 -4.76
CA VAL A 19 1.44 -1.31 -5.61
C VAL A 19 0.20 -0.53 -6.03
N GLU A 20 -0.11 -0.55 -7.32
CA GLU A 20 -1.35 -0.01 -7.86
C GLU A 20 -2.31 -1.17 -8.15
N ALA A 21 -3.51 -1.10 -7.59
CA ALA A 21 -4.53 -2.12 -7.75
C ALA A 21 -5.04 -2.12 -9.20
N ARG A 22 -4.86 -3.24 -9.88
CA ARG A 22 -5.40 -3.52 -11.21
C ARG A 22 -6.77 -4.17 -11.05
N SER A 23 -7.80 -3.48 -11.52
CA SER A 23 -9.08 -4.11 -11.85
C SER A 23 -8.99 -4.71 -13.25
N ASP A 24 -9.66 -5.84 -13.48
CA ASP A 24 -9.90 -6.31 -14.84
C ASP A 24 -11.09 -5.61 -15.51
N GLU A 25 -11.40 -6.00 -16.74
CA GLU A 25 -12.52 -5.48 -17.54
C GLU A 25 -13.89 -5.71 -16.87
N GLN A 26 -13.96 -6.52 -15.81
CA GLN A 26 -15.16 -6.82 -15.03
C GLN A 26 -15.14 -6.12 -13.65
N GLU A 27 -14.23 -5.16 -13.46
CA GLU A 27 -13.98 -4.42 -12.22
C GLU A 27 -13.53 -5.28 -11.04
N GLN A 28 -13.33 -6.59 -11.22
CA GLN A 28 -12.85 -7.47 -10.17
C GLN A 28 -11.37 -7.18 -9.89
N GLY A 29 -11.04 -6.99 -8.62
CA GLY A 29 -9.68 -6.74 -8.18
C GLY A 29 -8.80 -7.96 -8.46
N LYS A 30 -7.87 -7.86 -9.43
CA LYS A 30 -6.93 -8.94 -9.76
C LYS A 30 -5.81 -9.10 -8.74
N ASP A 31 -5.66 -8.16 -7.81
CA ASP A 31 -4.43 -8.06 -7.04
C ASP A 31 -4.47 -8.79 -5.70
N LYS A 32 -3.91 -10.00 -5.71
CA LYS A 32 -3.19 -10.60 -4.56
C LYS A 32 -1.83 -9.94 -4.30
N SER A 33 -1.51 -8.85 -5.01
CA SER A 33 -0.17 -8.27 -5.13
C SER A 33 0.42 -7.69 -3.83
N LEU A 34 -0.41 -7.52 -2.78
CA LEU A 34 0.01 -7.04 -1.46
C LEU A 34 0.20 -8.15 -0.43
N GLU A 35 -0.38 -9.34 -0.62
CA GLU A 35 -0.16 -10.46 0.29
C GLU A 35 1.32 -10.88 0.21
N GLY A 36 2.03 -10.70 1.33
CA GLY A 36 3.36 -11.30 1.54
C GLY A 36 4.58 -10.53 1.02
N ARG A 37 4.46 -9.27 0.57
CA ARG A 37 5.62 -8.50 0.05
C ARG A 37 6.31 -7.58 1.06
N PHE A 38 5.68 -7.30 2.19
CA PHE A 38 6.25 -6.48 3.26
C PHE A 38 6.07 -7.17 4.60
N SER A 39 7.17 -7.72 5.12
CA SER A 39 7.24 -8.39 6.42
C SER A 39 8.35 -7.75 7.26
N PRO A 40 8.11 -6.56 7.83
CA PRO A 40 9.09 -5.87 8.64
C PRO A 40 9.37 -6.65 9.94
N PRO A 41 10.56 -6.51 10.54
CA PRO A 41 10.84 -7.08 11.85
C PRO A 41 9.87 -6.54 12.93
N PRO A 42 9.52 -7.34 13.96
CA PRO A 42 8.67 -6.88 15.06
C PRO A 42 9.19 -5.58 15.71
N GLY A 43 8.28 -4.66 16.04
CA GLY A 43 8.62 -3.35 16.61
C GLY A 43 9.05 -2.30 15.58
N THR A 44 9.15 -2.67 14.29
CA THR A 44 9.44 -1.70 13.22
C THR A 44 8.27 -0.75 13.04
N ARG A 45 8.55 0.55 13.05
CA ARG A 45 7.58 1.60 12.68
C ARG A 45 7.56 1.80 11.18
N PHE A 46 6.36 1.79 10.61
CA PHE A 46 6.14 2.06 9.20
C PHE A 46 4.81 2.78 9.01
N ARG A 47 4.63 3.36 7.82
CA ARG A 47 3.40 4.04 7.43
C ARG A 47 2.77 3.31 6.26
N VAL A 48 1.45 3.23 6.24
CA VAL A 48 0.71 2.76 5.09
C VAL A 48 -0.03 3.96 4.51
N ARG A 49 0.19 4.23 3.23
CA ARG A 49 -0.51 5.26 2.46
C ARG A 49 -1.43 4.57 1.47
N VAL A 50 -2.72 4.81 1.60
CA VAL A 50 -3.74 4.45 0.61
C VAL A 50 -4.06 5.70 -0.20
N GLY A 51 -3.89 5.64 -1.51
CA GLY A 51 -4.24 6.71 -2.44
C GLY A 51 -5.31 6.25 -3.42
N PHE A 52 -6.27 7.12 -3.73
CA PHE A 52 -7.25 6.93 -4.79
C PHE A 52 -7.49 8.27 -5.48
N ASP A 53 -7.20 8.33 -6.78
CA ASP A 53 -7.13 9.58 -7.55
C ASP A 53 -6.23 10.61 -6.83
N ASP A 54 -6.78 11.79 -6.51
CA ASP A 54 -6.06 12.89 -5.84
C ASP A 54 -6.15 12.83 -4.30
N VAL A 55 -6.85 11.84 -3.75
CA VAL A 55 -7.04 11.68 -2.31
C VAL A 55 -6.06 10.65 -1.77
N SER A 56 -5.41 10.96 -0.64
CA SER A 56 -4.62 9.96 0.08
C SER A 56 -4.83 10.04 1.58
N VAL A 57 -4.79 8.88 2.22
CA VAL A 57 -4.82 8.70 3.67
C VAL A 57 -3.56 7.97 4.07
N THR A 58 -2.90 8.44 5.12
CA THR A 58 -1.70 7.81 5.67
C THR A 58 -1.92 7.48 7.13
N GLU A 59 -1.54 6.27 7.53
CA GLU A 59 -1.67 5.80 8.91
C GLU A 59 -0.37 5.12 9.37
N ASP A 60 -0.07 5.25 10.65
CA ASP A 60 1.15 4.75 11.29
C ASP A 60 0.91 3.37 11.93
N PHE A 61 1.86 2.46 11.74
CA PHE A 61 1.81 1.08 12.24
C PHE A 61 3.11 0.67 12.93
N ILE A 62 2.98 -0.33 13.79
CA ILE A 62 4.08 -1.06 14.42
C ILE A 62 3.87 -2.55 14.12
N ALA A 63 4.89 -3.19 13.57
CA ALA A 63 4.88 -4.61 13.21
C ALA A 63 4.91 -5.55 14.41
#